data_AF-A0A3C0ZTN9-F1
#
_entry.id   AF-A0A3C0ZTN9-F1
#
_cell.length_a   1.000
_cell.length_b   1.000
_cell.length_c   1.000
_cell.angle_alpha   90.00
_cell.angle_beta   90.00
_cell.angle_gamma   90.00
#
_symmetry.space_group_name_H-M   'P 1'
#
loop_
_entity.id
_entity.type
_entity.pdbx_description
1 polymer ?
#
loop_
_entity_poly.entity_id
_entity_poly.type
_entity_poly.pdbx_seq_one_letter_code
_entity_poly.pdbx_strand_id
1 'polypeptide(L)'
;MRVHRQMELRYGTIDENVKKRSVQDVILHERQKIPVSKGGLPSGVTSVPVVSGEKRAGELAVIAAVNDLAAQGIRTTEFFPTILLPAGTQEEFLRSLMKQICRTAFSMGIDVREGRTEVTD
;
A
#
# COMPACT_ATOMS: atom_id res chain seq x y z
N MET A 1 -4.60 12.89 30.44
CA MET A 1 -4.36 13.41 29.08
C MET A 1 -3.17 12.64 28.49
N ARG A 2 -3.41 11.58 27.70
CA ARG A 2 -2.30 10.84 27.06
C ARG A 2 -1.83 11.69 25.89
N VAL A 3 -0.62 12.24 26.00
CA VAL A 3 0.07 12.87 24.87
C VAL A 3 0.27 11.77 23.82
N HIS A 4 -0.46 11.82 22.71
CA HIS A 4 -0.11 11.04 21.53
C HIS A 4 1.22 11.60 21.02
N ARG A 5 2.32 10.98 21.43
CA ARG A 5 3.63 11.27 20.88
C ARG A 5 3.59 10.80 19.42
N GLN A 6 3.51 11.75 18.49
CA GLN A 6 3.72 11.47 17.07
C GLN A 6 5.09 10.80 16.93
N MET A 7 5.11 9.65 16.25
CA MET A 7 6.31 8.83 16.14
C MET A 7 6.89 9.01 14.74
N GLU A 8 8.12 9.52 14.69
CA GLU A 8 8.87 9.67 13.46
C GLU A 8 9.56 8.36 13.07
N LEU A 9 9.51 8.07 11.78
CA LEU A 9 10.19 6.94 11.18
C LEU A 9 11.68 7.26 11.02
N ARG A 10 12.52 6.27 11.33
CA ARG A 10 13.99 6.36 11.30
C ARG A 10 14.52 5.57 10.12
N TYR A 11 15.66 6.01 9.59
CA TYR A 11 16.35 5.38 8.47
C TYR A 11 16.45 3.85 8.58
N GLY A 12 16.23 3.16 7.46
CA GLY A 12 16.24 1.70 7.34
C GLY A 12 14.84 1.07 7.31
N THR A 13 14.79 -0.25 7.46
CA THR A 13 13.53 -0.99 7.56
C THR A 13 12.73 -0.54 8.78
N ILE A 14 11.42 -0.37 8.63
CA ILE A 14 10.55 0.02 9.74
C ILE A 14 10.54 -1.04 10.87
N ASP A 15 10.40 -0.58 12.12
CA ASP A 15 10.28 -1.45 13.30
C ASP A 15 9.08 -2.42 13.20
N GLU A 16 9.21 -3.61 13.76
CA GLU A 16 8.17 -4.65 13.66
C GLU A 16 6.83 -4.20 14.27
N ASN A 17 6.84 -3.37 15.33
CA ASN A 17 5.61 -2.84 15.89
C ASN A 17 4.95 -1.82 14.95
N VAL A 18 5.75 -1.01 14.25
CA VAL A 18 5.26 -0.07 13.22
C VAL A 18 4.66 -0.84 12.06
N LYS A 19 5.39 -1.84 11.56
CA LYS A 19 4.94 -2.74 10.51
C LYS A 19 3.61 -3.39 10.84
N LYS A 20 3.49 -3.95 12.05
CA LYS A 20 2.24 -4.55 12.53
C LYS A 20 1.10 -3.54 12.52
N ARG A 21 1.24 -2.41 13.21
CA ARG A 21 0.12 -1.48 13.47
C ARG A 21 -0.23 -0.53 12.31
N SER A 22 0.73 -0.26 11.42
CA SER A 22 0.57 0.72 10.33
C SER A 22 0.58 0.10 8.94
N VAL A 23 0.91 -1.19 8.81
CA VAL A 23 0.78 -1.95 7.54
C VAL A 23 -0.19 -3.13 7.72
N GLN A 24 0.14 -4.12 8.55
CA GLN A 24 -0.63 -5.37 8.64
C GLN A 24 -2.05 -5.15 9.19
N ASP A 25 -2.18 -4.43 10.30
CA ASP A 25 -3.47 -4.14 10.93
C ASP A 25 -4.35 -3.28 10.01
N VAL A 26 -3.74 -2.40 9.21
CA VAL A 26 -4.47 -1.58 8.22
C VAL A 26 -5.01 -2.45 7.10
N ILE A 27 -4.19 -3.34 6.54
CA ILE A 27 -4.64 -4.30 5.52
C ILE A 27 -5.79 -5.13 6.08
N LEU A 28 -5.64 -5.72 7.27
CA LEU A 28 -6.68 -6.54 7.90
C LEU A 28 -7.98 -5.76 8.17
N HIS A 29 -7.86 -4.52 8.66
CA HIS A 29 -9.02 -3.67 8.97
C HIS A 29 -9.80 -3.26 7.72
N GLU A 30 -9.10 -2.91 6.64
CA GLU A 30 -9.75 -2.42 5.41
C GLU A 30 -10.25 -3.56 4.50
N ARG A 31 -9.81 -4.81 4.71
CA ARG A 31 -10.14 -6.00 3.92
C ARG A 31 -11.60 -6.43 4.14
N GLN A 32 -12.54 -5.74 3.50
CA GLN A 32 -13.91 -6.22 3.37
C GLN A 32 -13.94 -7.43 2.42
N LYS A 33 -14.85 -8.39 2.68
CA LYS A 33 -14.87 -9.72 2.03
C LYS A 33 -15.07 -9.61 0.50
N ILE A 34 -13.97 -9.66 -0.24
CA ILE A 34 -13.99 -9.75 -1.71
C ILE A 34 -14.14 -11.22 -2.12
N PRO A 35 -15.03 -11.55 -3.07
CA PRO A 35 -15.03 -12.86 -3.69
C PRO A 35 -13.73 -13.04 -4.50
N VAL A 36 -12.88 -13.99 -4.09
CA VAL A 36 -11.71 -14.39 -4.85
C VAL A 36 -12.19 -15.06 -6.15
N SER A 37 -11.94 -14.44 -7.30
CA SER A 37 -12.23 -15.04 -8.59
C SER A 37 -11.17 -16.10 -8.91
N LYS A 38 -11.54 -17.38 -8.83
CA LYS A 38 -10.72 -18.50 -9.34
C LYS A 38 -11.04 -18.70 -10.82
N GLY A 39 -10.13 -18.29 -11.70
CA GLY A 39 -10.23 -18.55 -13.15
C GLY A 39 -8.92 -18.22 -13.87
N GLY A 40 -8.56 -19.02 -14.88
CA GLY A 40 -7.34 -18.84 -15.67
C GLY A 40 -7.43 -17.60 -16.55
N LEU A 41 -6.96 -16.46 -16.03
CA LEU A 41 -6.77 -15.23 -16.77
C LEU A 41 -5.32 -15.14 -17.28
N PRO A 42 -5.03 -14.33 -18.32
CA PRO A 42 -3.67 -14.02 -18.71
C PRO A 42 -2.86 -13.57 -17.48
N SER A 43 -1.70 -14.19 -17.28
CA SER A 43 -0.80 -13.89 -16.16
C SER A 43 0.17 -12.79 -16.58
N GLY A 44 0.34 -11.77 -15.76
CA GLY A 44 1.31 -10.70 -15.97
C GLY A 44 1.62 -9.99 -14.66
N VAL A 45 2.82 -9.42 -14.59
CA VAL A 45 3.31 -8.63 -13.47
C VAL A 45 3.80 -7.30 -14.02
N THR A 46 3.50 -6.22 -13.29
CA THR A 46 4.05 -4.89 -13.54
C THR A 46 4.57 -4.29 -12.25
N SER A 47 5.44 -3.29 -12.39
CA SER A 47 5.91 -2.44 -11.29
C SER A 47 5.98 -1.01 -11.81
N VAL A 48 5.16 -0.14 -11.23
CA VAL A 48 5.05 1.25 -11.64
C VAL A 48 5.50 2.15 -10.48
N PRO A 49 6.65 2.83 -10.58
CA PRO A 49 7.10 3.73 -9.54
C PRO A 49 6.25 5.01 -9.52
N VAL A 50 5.84 5.44 -8.33
CA VAL A 50 5.14 6.72 -8.12
C VAL A 50 5.89 7.51 -7.06
N VAL A 51 6.31 8.73 -7.42
CA VAL A 51 6.93 9.69 -6.52
C VAL A 51 5.97 10.86 -6.35
N SER A 52 5.55 11.13 -5.11
CA SER A 52 4.59 12.19 -4.85
C SER A 52 4.73 12.71 -3.42
N GLY A 53 4.68 14.04 -3.27
CA GLY A 53 4.47 14.71 -1.98
C GLY A 53 3.00 15.01 -1.69
N GLU A 54 2.07 14.55 -2.54
CA GLU A 54 0.66 14.89 -2.47
C GLU A 54 -0.16 13.94 -1.60
N LYS A 55 -1.33 14.41 -1.17
CA LYS A 55 -2.23 13.69 -0.27
C LYS A 55 -2.82 12.39 -0.84
N ARG A 56 -2.63 12.07 -2.12
CA ARG A 56 -3.25 10.92 -2.81
C ARG A 56 -2.24 9.92 -3.41
N ALA A 57 -0.99 9.95 -2.95
CA ALA A 57 0.07 9.08 -3.48
C ALA A 57 -0.32 7.59 -3.50
N GLY A 58 -1.02 7.10 -2.47
CA GLY A 58 -1.43 5.69 -2.40
C GLY A 58 -2.51 5.32 -3.40
N GLU A 59 -3.46 6.21 -3.67
CA GLU A 59 -4.51 6.01 -4.69
C GLU A 59 -3.89 5.96 -6.09
N LEU A 60 -3.00 6.92 -6.38
CA LEU A 60 -2.31 7.00 -7.67
C LEU A 60 -1.43 5.79 -7.94
N ALA A 61 -0.72 5.28 -6.93
CA ALA A 61 0.12 4.08 -7.04
C ALA A 61 -0.69 2.86 -7.45
N VAL A 62 -1.87 2.65 -6.84
CA VAL A 62 -2.76 1.55 -7.20
C VAL A 62 -3.30 1.74 -8.62
N ILE A 63 -3.85 2.91 -8.92
CA ILE A 63 -4.45 3.20 -10.24
C ILE A 63 -3.42 3.03 -11.37
N ALA A 64 -2.20 3.53 -11.18
CA ALA A 64 -1.16 3.46 -12.20
C ALA A 64 -0.77 2.01 -12.52
N ALA A 65 -0.51 1.18 -11.50
CA ALA A 65 -0.13 -0.22 -11.69
C ALA A 65 -1.28 -1.06 -12.26
N VAL A 66 -2.51 -0.83 -11.79
CA VAL A 66 -3.70 -1.56 -12.29
C VAL A 66 -3.98 -1.18 -13.74
N ASN A 67 -3.88 0.10 -14.09
CA ASN A 67 -4.09 0.56 -15.47
C ASN A 67 -3.04 0.01 -16.43
N ASP A 68 -1.78 -0.15 -16.00
CA ASP A 68 -0.73 -0.71 -16.84
C ASP A 68 -1.03 -2.17 -17.24
N LEU A 69 -1.52 -2.99 -16.31
CA LEU A 69 -1.99 -4.35 -16.63
C LEU A 69 -3.31 -4.35 -17.40
N ALA A 70 -4.26 -3.48 -17.05
CA ALA A 70 -5.55 -3.38 -17.73
C ALA A 70 -5.40 -2.98 -19.21
N ALA A 71 -4.45 -2.10 -19.53
CA ALA A 71 -4.10 -1.73 -20.90
C ALA A 71 -3.59 -2.91 -21.74
N GLN A 72 -3.08 -3.95 -21.09
CA GLN A 72 -2.65 -5.22 -21.71
C GLN A 72 -3.76 -6.28 -21.73
N GLY A 73 -4.97 -5.95 -21.28
CA GLY A 73 -6.08 -6.90 -21.14
C GLY A 73 -5.95 -7.84 -19.94
N ILE A 74 -5.07 -7.53 -18.98
CA ILE A 74 -4.79 -8.35 -17.80
C ILE A 74 -5.59 -7.82 -16.61
N ARG A 75 -6.33 -8.70 -15.94
CA ARG A 75 -7.02 -8.36 -14.69
C ARG A 75 -6.08 -8.55 -13.50
N THR A 76 -5.87 -7.51 -12.73
CA THR A 76 -5.12 -7.57 -11.47
C THR A 76 -5.94 -8.28 -10.38
N THR A 77 -5.31 -9.17 -9.62
CA THR A 77 -5.93 -9.87 -8.48
C THR A 77 -5.24 -9.58 -7.16
N GLU A 78 -3.94 -9.26 -7.19
CA GLU A 78 -3.12 -8.99 -6.01
C GLU A 78 -2.25 -7.75 -6.24
N PHE A 79 -1.99 -6.99 -5.17
CA PHE A 79 -1.15 -5.80 -5.16
C PHE A 79 -0.13 -5.88 -4.01
N PHE A 80 1.16 -5.63 -4.32
CA PHE A 80 2.27 -5.68 -3.37
C PHE A 80 2.95 -4.30 -3.31
N PRO A 81 2.68 -3.48 -2.28
CA PRO A 81 3.27 -2.15 -2.17
C PRO A 81 4.75 -2.22 -1.76
N THR A 82 5.62 -1.52 -2.50
CA THR A 82 6.96 -1.16 -2.03
C THR A 82 6.96 0.34 -1.73
N ILE A 83 7.17 0.70 -0.47
CA ILE A 83 7.04 2.07 0.04
C ILE A 83 8.41 2.56 0.51
N LEU A 84 8.87 3.67 -0.06
CA LEU A 84 10.08 4.39 0.37
C LEU A 84 9.65 5.73 0.96
N LEU A 85 10.08 6.04 2.18
CA LEU A 85 9.73 7.27 2.88
C LEU A 85 10.99 8.00 3.34
N PRO A 86 11.04 9.34 3.29
CA PRO A 86 12.17 10.07 3.84
C PRO A 86 12.23 9.92 5.37
N ALA A 87 13.44 9.95 5.93
CA ALA A 87 13.65 10.01 7.37
C ALA A 87 12.89 11.20 8.00
N GLY A 88 12.32 10.99 9.19
CA GLY A 88 11.48 11.97 9.86
C GLY A 88 10.02 11.99 9.38
N THR A 89 9.65 11.15 8.42
CA THR A 89 8.23 10.93 8.08
C THR A 89 7.46 10.47 9.31
N GLN A 90 6.31 11.08 9.56
CA GLN A 90 5.44 10.67 10.66
C GLN A 90 4.78 9.31 10.36
N GLU A 91 4.72 8.41 11.33
CA GLU A 91 4.06 7.11 11.15
C GLU A 91 2.59 7.25 10.73
N GLU A 92 1.91 8.30 11.18
CA GLU A 92 0.53 8.59 10.76
C GLU A 92 0.42 8.79 9.24
N PHE A 93 1.46 9.31 8.60
CA PHE A 93 1.52 9.41 7.14
C PHE A 93 1.58 8.04 6.48
N LEU A 94 2.45 7.14 6.95
CA LEU A 94 2.50 5.74 6.46
C LEU A 94 1.13 5.06 6.63
N ARG A 95 0.48 5.24 7.79
CA ARG A 95 -0.85 4.69 8.03
C ARG A 95 -1.90 5.25 7.09
N SER A 96 -1.85 6.55 6.80
CA SER A 96 -2.73 7.20 5.82
C SER A 96 -2.49 6.66 4.42
N LEU A 97 -1.22 6.52 4.02
CA LEU A 97 -0.81 5.97 2.73
C LEU A 97 -1.32 4.53 2.55
N MET A 98 -1.15 3.67 3.58
CA MET A 98 -1.66 2.31 3.56
C MET A 98 -3.19 2.24 3.46
N LYS A 99 -3.91 3.14 4.13
CA LYS A 99 -5.38 3.23 3.99
C LYS A 99 -5.80 3.60 2.57
N GLN A 100 -5.10 4.54 1.92
CA GLN A 100 -5.36 4.90 0.53
C GLN A 100 -5.17 3.71 -0.41
N ILE A 101 -4.04 3.00 -0.28
CA ILE A 101 -3.73 1.80 -1.06
C ILE A 101 -4.82 0.75 -0.86
N CYS A 102 -5.12 0.39 0.39
CA CYS A 102 -6.09 -0.65 0.71
C CYS A 102 -7.49 -0.31 0.19
N ARG A 103 -7.99 0.90 0.46
CA ARG A 103 -9.33 1.31 0.01
C ARG A 103 -9.46 1.29 -1.50
N THR A 104 -8.44 1.80 -2.20
CA THR A 104 -8.43 1.83 -3.67
C THR A 104 -8.43 0.41 -4.23
N ALA A 105 -7.48 -0.44 -3.81
CA ALA A 105 -7.36 -1.80 -4.31
C ALA A 105 -8.59 -2.67 -3.96
N PHE A 106 -9.06 -2.62 -2.71
CA PHE A 106 -10.22 -3.41 -2.30
C PHE A 106 -11.50 -2.96 -3.00
N SER A 107 -11.68 -1.66 -3.29
CA SER A 107 -12.81 -1.17 -4.08
C SER A 107 -12.83 -1.71 -5.52
N MET A 108 -11.66 -2.12 -6.04
CA MET A 108 -11.49 -2.71 -7.37
C MET A 108 -11.52 -4.25 -7.34
N GLY A 109 -11.74 -4.87 -6.19
CA GLY A 109 -11.71 -6.34 -6.05
C GLY A 109 -10.29 -6.93 -6.01
N ILE A 110 -9.27 -6.11 -5.74
CA ILE A 110 -7.85 -6.51 -5.72
C ILE A 110 -7.41 -6.71 -4.28
N ASP A 111 -6.82 -7.86 -3.97
CA ASP A 111 -6.28 -8.13 -2.64
C ASP A 111 -4.94 -7.40 -2.44
N VAL A 112 -4.70 -6.86 -1.24
CA VAL A 112 -3.44 -6.21 -0.90
C VAL A 112 -2.65 -7.16 -0.02
N ARG A 113 -1.43 -7.47 -0.47
CA ARG A 113 -0.47 -8.27 0.29
C ARG A 113 0.49 -7.35 1.03
N GLU A 114 1.05 -7.87 2.11
CA GLU A 114 2.16 -7.20 2.77
C GLU A 114 3.34 -7.12 1.79
N GLY A 115 3.83 -5.91 1.56
CA GLY A 115 5.04 -5.65 0.78
C GLY A 115 6.17 -5.10 1.66
N ARG A 116 7.07 -4.31 1.08
CA ARG A 116 8.24 -3.75 1.78
C ARG A 116 8.04 -2.28 2.10
N THR A 117 8.47 -1.85 3.28
CA THR A 117 8.50 -0.44 3.65
C THR A 117 9.86 -0.10 4.23
N GLU A 118 10.52 0.89 3.64
CA GLU A 118 11.84 1.36 4.05
C GLU A 118 11.85 2.88 4.18
N VAL A 119 12.67 3.34 5.12
CA VAL A 119 12.96 4.75 5.32
C VAL A 119 14.33 5.05 4.73
N THR A 120 14.38 6.03 3.84
CA THR A 120 15.58 6.40 3.08
C THR A 120 15.96 7.85 3.36
N ASP A 121 17.17 8.25 2.94
CA ASP A 121 17.63 9.65 2.95
C ASP A 121 17.08 10.43 1.74
#